data_AF-A0A9E1IPV4-F1
#
_entry.id   AF-A0A9E1IPV4-F1
#
_cell.length_a   1.000
_cell.length_b   1.000
_cell.length_c   1.000
_cell.angle_alpha   90.00
_cell.angle_beta   90.00
_cell.angle_gamma   90.00
#
_symmetry.space_group_name_H-M   'P 1'
#
loop_
_entity.id
_entity.type
_entity.pdbx_description
1 polymer ?
#
loop_
_entity_poly.entity_id
_entity_poly.type
_entity_poly.pdbx_seq_one_letter_code
_entity_poly.pdbx_strand_id
1 'polypeptide(L)'
;MKDGEGDFEGRKVWSIKKDENGNKVYMSPKGTFEWGIGLTPDYLWFNGDATFITLDDEFDPETVVAINQLHGDKDDETALIFPMKVFYAVQPFDAGTNKLVVPNLFPTNPETAYWKNWDWALAAQGGQAV
;
A
#
# COMPACT_ATOMS: atom_id res chain seq x y z
N MET A 1 -4.94 -6.46 19.12
CA MET A 1 -5.99 -6.56 18.08
C MET A 1 -5.40 -7.26 16.88
N LYS A 2 -6.00 -8.37 16.46
CA LYS A 2 -5.55 -9.16 15.31
C LYS A 2 -6.58 -8.93 14.20
N ASP A 3 -6.11 -8.57 13.01
CA ASP A 3 -6.92 -8.57 11.78
C ASP A 3 -8.14 -7.62 11.73
N GLY A 4 -8.15 -6.54 12.52
CA GLY A 4 -9.26 -5.58 12.50
C GLY A 4 -10.43 -5.93 13.43
N GLU A 5 -10.27 -6.98 14.23
CA GLU A 5 -11.22 -7.38 15.25
C GLU A 5 -10.82 -6.73 16.58
N GLY A 6 -11.70 -5.87 17.08
CA GLY A 6 -11.51 -5.05 18.29
C GLY A 6 -12.47 -3.87 18.30
N ASP A 7 -13.11 -3.62 19.44
CA ASP A 7 -14.03 -2.49 19.58
C ASP A 7 -13.25 -1.22 19.92
N PHE A 8 -13.40 -0.22 19.05
CA PHE A 8 -13.10 1.17 19.37
C PHE A 8 -14.43 1.88 19.51
N GLU A 9 -14.64 2.60 20.61
CA GLU A 9 -15.84 3.41 20.79
C GLU A 9 -15.99 4.42 19.63
N GLY A 10 -17.20 4.49 19.06
CA GLY A 10 -17.53 5.45 18.00
C GLY A 10 -16.98 5.11 16.60
N ARG A 11 -16.51 3.89 16.33
CA ARG A 11 -16.11 3.50 14.96
C ARG A 11 -17.31 3.30 14.04
N LYS A 12 -17.18 3.70 12.77
CA LYS A 12 -18.07 3.22 11.71
C LYS A 12 -17.97 1.69 11.59
N VAL A 13 -19.11 1.01 11.39
CA VAL A 13 -19.15 -0.45 11.26
C VAL A 13 -18.43 -0.89 9.99
N TRP A 14 -17.44 -1.77 10.12
CA TRP A 14 -16.70 -2.27 8.96
C TRP A 14 -17.51 -3.31 8.20
N SER A 15 -17.59 -3.15 6.88
CA SER A 15 -18.10 -4.19 6.00
C SER A 15 -16.95 -5.10 5.59
N ILE A 16 -17.04 -6.38 5.92
CA ILE A 16 -16.03 -7.40 5.58
C ILE A 16 -16.67 -8.44 4.68
N LYS A 17 -16.04 -8.73 3.54
CA LYS A 17 -16.39 -9.89 2.70
C LYS A 17 -15.24 -10.88 2.71
N LYS A 18 -15.58 -12.16 2.75
CA LYS A 18 -14.62 -13.26 2.73
C LYS A 18 -14.88 -14.18 1.54
N ASP A 19 -13.83 -14.82 1.04
CA ASP A 19 -13.96 -15.94 0.08
C ASP A 19 -14.35 -17.25 0.78
N GLU A 20 -14.48 -18.32 0.01
CA GLU A 20 -14.81 -19.67 0.49
C GLU A 20 -13.76 -20.24 1.46
N ASN A 21 -12.52 -19.76 1.37
CA ASN A 21 -11.40 -20.16 2.23
C ASN A 21 -11.31 -19.30 3.51
N GLY A 22 -12.20 -18.33 3.69
CA GLY A 22 -12.24 -17.43 4.84
C GLY A 22 -11.28 -16.23 4.74
N ASN A 23 -10.61 -16.03 3.60
CA ASN A 23 -9.74 -14.89 3.36
C ASN A 23 -10.55 -13.62 3.17
N LYS A 24 -10.13 -12.51 3.78
CA LYS A 24 -10.80 -11.20 3.63
C LYS A 24 -10.52 -10.66 2.24
N VAL A 25 -11.51 -10.68 1.34
CA VAL A 25 -11.40 -10.15 -0.04
C VAL A 25 -11.84 -8.69 -0.14
N TYR A 26 -12.56 -8.19 0.86
CA TYR A 26 -12.89 -6.77 0.96
C TYR A 26 -13.05 -6.36 2.41
N MET A 27 -12.55 -5.16 2.73
CA MET A 27 -12.80 -4.47 3.98
C MET A 27 -13.08 -3.00 3.69
N SER A 28 -14.19 -2.45 4.16
CA SER A 28 -14.53 -1.03 3.92
C SER A 28 -13.41 -0.02 4.24
N PRO A 29 -12.60 -0.15 5.31
CA PRO A 29 -11.51 0.78 5.58
C PRO A 29 -10.18 0.49 4.83
N LYS A 30 -10.09 -0.60 4.05
CA LYS A 30 -8.84 -1.02 3.39
C LYS A 30 -8.98 -1.35 1.90
N GLY A 31 -10.20 -1.39 1.38
CA GLY A 31 -10.48 -1.73 -0.01
C GLY A 31 -10.56 -3.23 -0.26
N THR A 32 -10.16 -3.62 -1.47
CA THR A 32 -10.24 -4.98 -2.00
C THR A 32 -8.88 -5.67 -1.91
N PHE A 33 -8.90 -6.99 -1.73
CA PHE A 33 -7.70 -7.82 -1.68
C PHE A 33 -7.85 -9.00 -2.62
N GLU A 34 -6.76 -9.33 -3.30
CA GLU A 34 -6.61 -10.58 -4.05
C GLU A 34 -5.59 -11.46 -3.33
N TRP A 35 -5.98 -12.71 -3.09
CA TRP A 35 -5.17 -13.68 -2.37
C TRP A 35 -4.61 -14.71 -3.34
N GLY A 36 -3.37 -15.12 -3.10
CA GLY A 36 -2.73 -16.20 -3.86
C GLY A 36 -1.83 -17.04 -2.96
N ILE A 37 -1.87 -18.36 -3.17
CA ILE A 37 -1.06 -19.35 -2.46
C ILE A 37 -0.31 -20.16 -3.51
N GLY A 38 0.98 -20.41 -3.27
CA GLY A 38 1.81 -21.16 -4.22
C GLY A 38 1.99 -20.45 -5.56
N LEU A 39 1.94 -19.11 -5.56
CA LEU A 39 2.13 -18.31 -6.77
C LEU A 39 3.53 -18.54 -7.35
N THR A 40 3.61 -18.67 -8.67
CA THR A 40 4.87 -18.59 -9.40
C THR A 40 5.42 -17.17 -9.27
N PRO A 41 6.71 -16.99 -8.94
CA PRO A 41 7.30 -15.66 -8.86
C PRO A 41 7.39 -15.02 -10.26
N ASP A 42 7.42 -13.70 -10.26
CA ASP A 42 7.81 -12.92 -11.43
C ASP A 42 9.32 -13.02 -11.60
N TYR A 43 9.80 -13.14 -12.83
CA TYR A 43 11.22 -13.25 -13.13
C TYR A 43 11.70 -11.97 -13.78
N LEU A 44 12.56 -11.22 -13.08
CA LEU A 44 13.05 -9.91 -13.52
C LEU A 44 14.58 -9.91 -13.56
N TRP A 45 15.15 -9.16 -14.51
CA TRP A 45 16.58 -8.85 -14.46
C TRP A 45 16.87 -7.97 -13.26
N PHE A 46 17.90 -8.31 -12.50
CA PHE A 46 18.32 -7.56 -11.32
C PHE A 46 19.83 -7.64 -11.15
N ASN A 47 20.48 -6.49 -11.00
CA ASN A 47 21.92 -6.35 -10.83
C ASN A 47 22.36 -6.07 -9.38
N GLY A 48 21.41 -6.06 -8.44
CA GLY A 48 21.68 -5.77 -7.03
C GLY A 48 21.36 -4.33 -6.60
N ASP A 49 21.11 -3.42 -7.55
CA ASP A 49 20.78 -2.03 -7.26
C ASP A 49 19.27 -1.75 -7.38
N ALA A 50 18.76 -0.94 -6.46
CA ALA A 50 17.35 -0.59 -6.40
C ALA A 50 17.17 0.87 -5.97
N THR A 51 16.24 1.55 -6.65
CA THR A 51 15.78 2.89 -6.24
C THR A 51 14.38 2.78 -5.66
N PHE A 52 14.17 3.45 -4.54
CA PHE A 52 12.86 3.53 -3.89
C PHE A 52 12.39 4.97 -3.89
N ILE A 53 11.09 5.15 -4.10
CA ILE A 53 10.46 6.46 -3.96
C ILE A 53 10.42 6.87 -2.49
N THR A 54 10.69 8.14 -2.22
CA THR A 54 10.63 8.77 -0.90
C THR A 54 9.42 9.69 -0.79
N LEU A 55 9.18 10.26 0.39
CA LEU A 55 8.10 11.23 0.58
C LEU A 55 8.39 12.57 -0.10
N ASP A 56 9.65 12.84 -0.46
CA ASP A 56 10.07 14.07 -1.12
C ASP A 56 9.96 13.99 -2.64
N ASP A 57 9.80 12.79 -3.20
CA ASP A 57 9.77 12.56 -4.63
C ASP A 57 8.39 12.85 -5.23
N GLU A 58 8.41 13.45 -6.41
CA GLU A 58 7.24 13.65 -7.27
C GLU A 58 7.13 12.53 -8.30
N PHE A 59 5.92 12.13 -8.66
CA PHE A 59 5.66 11.11 -9.67
C PHE A 59 4.49 11.46 -10.58
N ASP A 60 4.38 10.78 -11.73
CA ASP A 60 3.22 10.89 -12.62
C ASP A 60 2.07 10.00 -12.10
N PRO A 61 0.96 10.57 -11.60
CA PRO A 61 -0.15 9.81 -11.03
C PRO A 61 -1.00 9.08 -12.08
N GLU A 62 -0.83 9.37 -13.37
CA GLU A 62 -1.57 8.73 -14.46
C GLU A 62 -0.91 7.39 -14.89
N THR A 63 0.23 7.04 -14.29
CA THR A 63 0.98 5.81 -14.59
C THR A 63 1.17 4.93 -13.37
N VAL A 64 1.58 3.68 -13.59
CA VAL A 64 1.96 2.78 -12.49
C VAL A 64 3.28 3.26 -11.91
N VAL A 65 3.24 3.68 -10.65
CA VAL A 65 4.43 4.16 -9.92
C VAL A 65 5.18 2.97 -9.32
N ALA A 66 6.44 2.80 -9.70
CA ALA A 66 7.32 1.82 -9.07
C ALA A 66 7.77 2.32 -7.70
N ILE A 67 7.20 1.77 -6.62
CA ILE A 67 7.64 2.08 -5.25
C ILE A 67 9.08 1.61 -5.02
N ASN A 68 9.43 0.45 -5.57
CA ASN A 68 10.78 -0.08 -5.61
C ASN A 68 11.10 -0.42 -7.07
N GLN A 69 11.93 0.39 -7.71
CA GLN A 69 12.47 0.12 -9.02
C GLN A 69 13.71 -0.76 -8.87
N LEU A 70 13.65 -1.98 -9.40
CA LEU A 70 14.81 -2.86 -9.50
C LEU A 70 15.55 -2.58 -10.81
N HIS A 71 16.88 -2.50 -10.76
CA HIS A 71 17.72 -2.17 -11.91
C HIS A 71 18.41 -3.41 -12.48
N GLY A 72 18.75 -3.33 -13.76
CA GLY A 72 19.36 -4.40 -14.54
C GLY A 72 18.49 -4.79 -15.72
N ASP A 73 19.13 -5.29 -16.78
CA ASP A 73 18.47 -5.79 -17.98
C ASP A 73 19.31 -6.90 -18.63
N LYS A 74 18.89 -7.35 -19.82
CA LYS A 74 19.57 -8.43 -20.55
C LYS A 74 20.99 -8.08 -21.03
N ASP A 75 21.30 -6.80 -21.14
CA ASP A 75 22.56 -6.27 -21.66
C ASP A 75 23.52 -5.88 -20.51
N ASP A 76 23.04 -5.85 -19.26
CA ASP A 76 23.84 -5.67 -18.06
C ASP A 76 24.53 -6.98 -17.63
N GLU A 77 25.85 -7.04 -17.79
CA GLU A 77 26.68 -8.21 -17.45
C GLU A 77 26.64 -8.59 -15.97
N THR A 78 26.23 -7.68 -15.10
CA THR A 78 26.08 -7.92 -13.65
C THR A 78 24.67 -8.37 -13.26
N ALA A 79 23.70 -8.24 -14.18
CA ALA A 79 22.32 -8.63 -13.94
C ALA A 79 22.11 -10.14 -14.10
N LEU A 80 21.28 -10.70 -13.22
CA LEU A 80 20.74 -12.06 -13.37
C LEU A 80 19.23 -12.02 -13.32
N ILE A 81 18.58 -13.08 -13.80
CA ILE A 81 17.15 -13.24 -13.64
C ILE A 81 16.85 -13.72 -12.22
N PHE A 82 16.15 -12.89 -11.44
CA PHE A 82 15.75 -13.20 -10.07
C PHE A 82 14.24 -13.46 -9.94
N PRO A 83 13.83 -14.43 -9.11
CA PRO A 83 12.44 -14.61 -8.73
C PRO A 83 12.01 -13.55 -7.71
N MET A 84 10.98 -12.79 -8.05
CA MET A 84 10.43 -11.70 -7.26
C MET A 84 8.93 -11.91 -7.05
N LYS A 85 8.39 -11.35 -5.97
CA LYS A 85 6.94 -11.19 -5.83
C LYS A 85 6.60 -9.76 -6.15
N VAL A 86 5.87 -9.52 -7.25
CA VAL A 86 5.32 -8.19 -7.53
C VAL A 86 4.00 -8.00 -6.78
N PHE A 87 3.84 -6.83 -6.16
CA PHE A 87 2.62 -6.45 -5.46
C PHE A 87 2.09 -5.14 -6.02
N TYR A 88 0.83 -5.16 -6.46
CA TYR A 88 0.13 -3.98 -6.96
C TYR A 88 -0.86 -3.48 -5.91
N ALA A 89 -0.94 -2.15 -5.79
CA ALA A 89 -1.88 -1.50 -4.89
C ALA A 89 -2.27 -0.12 -5.42
N VAL A 90 -3.42 0.36 -4.97
CA VAL A 90 -3.83 1.76 -5.09
C VAL A 90 -3.78 2.36 -3.69
N GLN A 91 -3.07 3.47 -3.54
CA GLN A 91 -2.87 4.16 -2.26
C GLN A 91 -3.11 5.66 -2.42
N PRO A 92 -3.51 6.38 -1.35
CA PRO A 92 -3.68 7.82 -1.42
C PRO A 92 -2.34 8.53 -1.63
N PHE A 93 -2.40 9.69 -2.29
CA PHE A 93 -1.30 10.62 -2.49
C PHE A 93 -1.83 12.06 -2.47
N ASP A 94 -0.95 13.04 -2.40
CA ASP A 94 -1.32 14.46 -2.45
C ASP A 94 -1.44 14.92 -3.92
N ALA A 95 -2.66 15.15 -4.38
CA ALA A 95 -2.95 15.57 -5.75
C ALA A 95 -2.46 16.99 -6.09
N GLY A 96 -2.09 17.81 -5.10
CA GLY A 96 -1.52 19.14 -5.32
C GLY A 96 -0.01 19.12 -5.57
N THR A 97 0.69 18.11 -5.03
CA THR A 97 2.16 18.00 -5.11
C THR A 97 2.64 16.75 -5.84
N ASN A 98 1.74 15.82 -6.17
CA ASN A 98 2.02 14.51 -6.73
C ASN A 98 3.06 13.72 -5.92
N LYS A 99 2.97 13.80 -4.59
CA LYS A 99 3.83 13.08 -3.65
C LYS A 99 3.06 12.10 -2.79
N LEU A 100 3.76 11.09 -2.29
CA LEU A 100 3.20 10.13 -1.36
C LEU A 100 2.81 10.83 -0.04
N VAL A 101 1.72 10.36 0.56
CA VAL A 101 1.29 10.82 1.89
C VAL A 101 1.39 9.68 2.89
N VAL A 102 1.65 10.03 4.15
CA VAL A 102 1.59 9.08 5.26
C VAL A 102 0.30 9.34 6.02
N PRO A 103 -0.78 8.57 5.77
CA PRO A 103 -2.03 8.78 6.49
C PRO A 103 -1.98 8.17 7.89
N ASN A 104 -2.60 8.84 8.86
CA ASN A 104 -2.92 8.23 10.14
C ASN A 104 -4.05 7.20 9.94
N LEU A 105 -3.72 5.92 9.87
CA LEU A 105 -4.71 4.84 9.65
C LEU A 105 -5.30 4.30 10.95
N PHE A 106 -4.45 4.06 11.94
CA PHE A 106 -4.82 3.39 13.19
C PHE A 106 -5.24 4.40 14.26
N PRO A 107 -6.29 4.13 15.07
CA PRO A 107 -6.81 5.08 16.05
C PRO A 107 -5.95 5.19 17.33
N THR A 108 -4.62 5.28 17.21
CA THR A 108 -3.73 5.77 18.28
C THR A 108 -3.96 7.25 18.52
N ASN A 109 -4.12 8.03 17.44
CA ASN A 109 -4.72 9.35 17.45
C ASN A 109 -6.12 9.25 16.80
N PRO A 110 -7.17 8.96 17.58
CA PRO A 110 -8.48 8.60 17.05
C PRO A 110 -9.17 9.75 16.30
N GLU A 111 -8.84 11.00 16.61
CA GLU A 111 -9.48 12.18 16.01
C GLU A 111 -9.16 12.30 14.52
N THR A 112 -8.00 11.80 14.08
CA THR A 112 -7.58 11.87 12.67
C THR A 112 -7.51 10.50 11.99
N ALA A 113 -7.73 9.40 12.71
CA ALA A 113 -7.51 8.07 12.17
C ALA A 113 -8.52 7.64 11.10
N TYR A 114 -8.03 7.21 9.94
CA TYR A 114 -8.87 6.77 8.82
C TYR A 114 -9.79 5.61 9.21
N TRP A 115 -9.31 4.59 9.93
CA TRP A 115 -10.12 3.41 10.25
C TRP A 115 -11.30 3.69 11.20
N LYS A 116 -11.32 4.86 11.86
CA LYS A 116 -12.45 5.37 12.67
C LYS A 116 -13.35 6.30 11.86
N ASN A 117 -12.77 7.28 11.17
CA ASN A 117 -13.50 8.42 10.60
C ASN A 117 -13.91 8.22 9.12
N TRP A 118 -13.15 7.41 8.36
CA TRP A 118 -13.26 7.21 6.91
C TRP A 118 -13.13 8.51 6.11
N ASP A 119 -12.20 9.37 6.51
CA ASP A 119 -11.86 10.62 5.84
C ASP A 119 -10.36 10.63 5.51
N TRP A 120 -10.04 10.60 4.21
CA TRP A 120 -8.66 10.55 3.73
C TRP A 120 -7.91 11.86 3.93
N ALA A 121 -8.58 13.01 3.78
CA ALA A 121 -7.94 14.32 3.95
C ALA A 121 -7.57 14.53 5.43
N LEU A 122 -8.49 14.19 6.33
CA LEU A 122 -8.26 14.21 7.77
C LEU A 122 -7.13 13.26 8.19
N ALA A 123 -7.08 12.07 7.60
CA ALA A 123 -6.02 11.10 7.88
C ALA A 123 -4.65 11.55 7.36
N ALA A 124 -4.59 12.14 6.17
CA ALA A 124 -3.35 12.72 5.63
C ALA A 124 -2.84 13.84 6.53
N GLN A 125 -3.72 14.78 6.93
CA GLN A 125 -3.37 15.85 7.86
C GLN A 125 -2.84 15.31 9.19
N GLY A 126 -3.48 14.28 9.75
CA GLY A 126 -3.08 13.70 11.02
C GLY A 126 -1.78 12.90 11.00
N GLY A 127 -1.41 12.33 9.85
CA GLY A 127 -0.18 11.54 9.71
C GLY A 127 1.03 12.33 9.24
N GLN A 128 0.82 13.47 8.57
CA GLN A 128 1.88 14.42 8.19
C GLN A 128 2.16 15.49 9.25
N ALA A 129 1.36 15.56 10.31
CA ALA A 129 1.61 16.46 11.42
C ALA A 129 2.88 16.05 12.17
N VAL A 130 3.84 17.00 12.27
CA VAL A 130 5.11 16.89 13.01
C VAL A 130 4.87 17.05 14.51
#